data_AF-A0A9E7G4Z2-F1
#
_entry.id   AF-A0A9E7G4Z2-F1
#
_cell.length_a   1.000
_cell.length_b   1.000
_cell.length_c   1.000
_cell.angle_alpha   90.00
_cell.angle_beta   90.00
_cell.angle_gamma   90.00
#
_symmetry.space_group_name_H-M   'P 1'
#
loop_
_entity.id
_entity.type
_entity.pdbx_description
1 polymer ?
#
loop_
_entity_poly.entity_id
_entity_poly.type
_entity_poly.pdbx_seq_one_letter_code
_entity_poly.pdbx_strand_id
1 'polypeptide(L)'
;MQNVRNPIIIDQNYCPDNKGCPDQNSGVKISQVRYNDIHGSSASQVAVNFDCSASNPCTGIGLQDIKLTYGNRPAESSCKHADGTTSGFVVPPSCL
;
A
#
# COMPACT_ATOMS: atom_id res chain seq x y z
N MET A 1 -4.76 9.29 11.88
CA MET A 1 -4.38 10.18 10.75
C MET A 1 -5.61 10.88 10.18
N GLN A 2 -5.48 12.06 9.55
CA GLN A 2 -6.61 12.78 8.95
C GLN A 2 -6.24 13.33 7.57
N ASN A 3 -7.07 13.02 6.57
CA ASN A 3 -6.98 13.53 5.20
C ASN A 3 -5.57 13.40 4.56
N VAL A 4 -4.91 12.25 4.78
CA VAL A 4 -3.59 11.94 4.23
C VAL A 4 -3.75 11.36 2.83
N ARG A 5 -2.93 11.75 1.85
CA ARG A 5 -3.12 11.34 0.44
C ARG A 5 -3.25 9.82 0.25
N ASN A 6 -2.31 9.03 0.76
CA ASN A 6 -2.37 7.57 0.79
C ASN A 6 -1.79 7.14 2.16
N PRO A 7 -2.60 6.81 3.17
CA PRO A 7 -2.12 6.49 4.50
C PRO A 7 -1.14 5.31 4.57
N ILE A 8 -1.25 4.32 3.67
CA ILE A 8 -0.34 3.18 3.59
C ILE A 8 0.18 3.06 2.16
N ILE A 9 1.51 3.10 1.99
CA ILE A 9 2.16 3.00 0.68
C ILE A 9 3.44 2.17 0.71
N ILE A 10 3.63 1.32 -0.31
CA ILE A 10 4.92 0.80 -0.75
C ILE A 10 5.02 1.14 -2.23
N ASP A 11 6.07 1.86 -2.62
CA ASP A 11 6.31 2.26 -4.01
C ASP A 11 7.73 1.84 -4.41
N GLN A 12 7.83 0.74 -5.14
CA GLN A 12 9.08 0.27 -5.72
C GLN A 12 9.31 0.82 -7.14
N ASN A 13 8.36 1.59 -7.67
CA ASN A 13 8.47 2.28 -8.97
C ASN A 13 8.71 3.79 -8.78
N TYR A 14 9.13 4.20 -7.57
CA TYR A 14 9.35 5.59 -7.24
C TYR A 14 10.41 6.21 -8.15
N CYS A 15 9.99 7.21 -8.93
CA CYS A 15 10.87 7.99 -9.78
C CYS A 15 10.67 9.50 -9.53
N PRO A 16 11.63 10.18 -8.89
CA PRO A 16 11.56 11.61 -8.64
C PRO A 16 11.29 12.40 -9.94
N ASP A 17 10.27 13.26 -9.91
CA ASP A 17 9.83 14.11 -11.02
C ASP A 17 9.53 13.39 -12.34
N ASN A 18 9.46 12.05 -12.33
CA ASN A 18 9.41 11.20 -13.52
C ASN A 18 10.53 11.51 -14.54
N LYS A 19 11.71 11.94 -14.09
CA LYS A 19 12.85 12.30 -14.95
C LYS A 19 13.95 11.27 -14.85
N GLY A 20 14.34 10.71 -16.00
CA GLY A 20 15.43 9.74 -16.07
C GLY A 20 15.11 8.40 -15.38
N CYS A 21 13.83 8.03 -15.31
CA CYS A 21 13.41 6.76 -14.73
C CYS A 21 13.98 5.62 -15.59
N PRO A 22 14.72 4.67 -15.00
CA PRO A 22 15.14 3.49 -15.74
C PRO A 22 13.90 2.64 -16.06
N ASP A 23 13.85 2.05 -17.26
CA ASP A 23 12.82 1.05 -17.63
C ASP A 23 13.07 -0.31 -16.95
N GLN A 24 13.85 -0.32 -15.86
CA GLN A 24 14.26 -1.52 -15.15
C GLN A 24 13.44 -1.65 -13.86
N ASN A 25 13.13 -2.90 -13.53
CA ASN A 25 12.53 -3.23 -12.26
C ASN A 25 13.46 -2.88 -11.08
N SER A 26 12.85 -2.50 -9.94
CA SER A 26 13.61 -2.24 -8.71
C SER A 26 14.44 -3.44 -8.28
N GLY A 27 15.71 -3.21 -7.96
CA GLY A 27 16.59 -4.22 -7.34
C GLY A 27 16.37 -4.38 -5.84
N VAL A 28 15.48 -3.59 -5.23
CA VAL A 28 15.20 -3.63 -3.79
C VAL A 28 14.21 -4.76 -3.50
N LYS A 29 14.52 -5.59 -2.50
CA LYS A 29 13.60 -6.62 -2.00
C LYS A 29 12.97 -6.18 -0.68
N ILE A 30 11.65 -6.14 -0.63
CA ILE A 30 10.88 -5.79 0.57
C ILE A 30 10.15 -7.05 1.06
N SER A 31 10.32 -7.39 2.33
CA SER A 31 9.66 -8.55 2.92
C SER A 31 9.35 -8.38 4.40
N GLN A 32 8.35 -9.11 4.90
CA GLN A 32 7.98 -9.19 6.32
C GLN A 32 7.62 -7.83 6.95
N VAL A 33 6.94 -6.97 6.19
CA VAL A 33 6.44 -5.68 6.67
C VAL A 33 5.13 -5.89 7.43
N ARG A 34 4.94 -5.25 8.58
CA ARG A 34 3.69 -5.32 9.36
C ARG A 34 3.12 -3.93 9.59
N TYR A 35 1.85 -3.76 9.24
CA TYR A 35 1.03 -2.58 9.54
C TYR A 35 -0.04 -2.98 10.54
N ASN A 36 -0.02 -2.37 11.73
CA ASN A 36 -0.89 -2.74 12.84
C ASN A 36 -1.62 -1.51 13.38
N ASP A 37 -2.91 -1.64 13.64
CA ASP A 37 -3.74 -0.64 14.35
C ASP A 37 -3.70 0.75 13.70
N ILE A 38 -3.91 0.79 12.38
CA ILE A 38 -3.84 2.03 11.60
C ILE A 38 -5.23 2.56 11.31
N HIS A 39 -5.52 3.74 11.87
CA HIS A 39 -6.83 4.39 11.76
C HIS A 39 -6.75 5.82 11.20
N GLY A 40 -7.74 6.20 10.39
CA GLY A 40 -7.86 7.57 9.92
C GLY A 40 -8.64 7.75 8.63
N SER A 41 -8.42 8.88 7.97
CA SER A 41 -9.00 9.20 6.67
C SER A 41 -7.93 9.49 5.62
N SER A 42 -8.23 9.05 4.40
CA SER A 42 -7.48 9.29 3.18
C SER A 42 -8.05 10.51 2.43
N ALA A 43 -7.18 11.27 1.78
CA ALA A 43 -7.56 12.32 0.83
C ALA A 43 -7.69 11.81 -0.61
N SER A 44 -7.26 10.58 -0.89
CA SER A 44 -7.50 9.89 -2.16
C SER A 44 -8.31 8.62 -1.95
N GLN A 45 -9.00 8.16 -2.99
CA GLN A 45 -9.82 6.95 -2.93
C GLN A 45 -9.01 5.70 -2.58
N VAL A 46 -7.80 5.58 -3.13
CA VAL A 46 -6.87 4.48 -2.82
C VAL A 46 -6.13 4.81 -1.51
N ALA A 47 -6.59 4.28 -0.38
CA ALA A 47 -5.93 4.55 0.90
C ALA A 47 -4.70 3.65 1.16
N VAL A 48 -4.72 2.44 0.58
CA VAL A 48 -3.62 1.46 0.66
C VAL A 48 -3.10 1.21 -0.75
N ASN A 49 -1.83 1.51 -1.01
CA ASN A 49 -1.22 1.31 -2.32
C ASN A 49 0.11 0.53 -2.20
N PHE A 50 0.15 -0.70 -2.70
CA PHE A 50 1.37 -1.48 -2.82
C PHE A 50 1.73 -1.62 -4.30
N ASP A 51 2.65 -0.79 -4.77
CA ASP A 51 3.20 -0.86 -6.11
C ASP A 51 4.60 -1.49 -6.06
N CYS A 52 4.62 -2.82 -5.99
CA CYS A 52 5.86 -3.58 -5.91
C CYS A 52 6.36 -4.00 -7.30
N SER A 53 7.64 -4.32 -7.37
CA SER A 53 8.33 -4.69 -8.60
C SER A 53 7.99 -6.11 -9.02
N ALA A 54 7.78 -6.33 -10.32
CA ALA A 54 7.54 -7.67 -10.86
C ALA A 54 8.71 -8.64 -10.67
N SER A 55 9.96 -8.16 -10.73
CA SER A 55 11.14 -9.02 -10.52
C SER A 55 11.49 -9.24 -9.06
N ASN A 56 11.09 -8.33 -8.17
CA ASN A 56 11.33 -8.40 -6.73
C ASN A 56 10.02 -8.12 -5.97
N PRO A 57 9.03 -9.03 -6.07
CA PRO A 57 7.73 -8.84 -5.44
C PRO A 57 7.85 -8.66 -3.92
N CYS A 58 6.97 -7.83 -3.36
CA CYS A 58 6.86 -7.70 -1.91
C CYS A 58 6.20 -8.95 -1.33
N THR A 59 6.77 -9.50 -0.26
CA THR A 59 6.28 -10.77 0.32
C THR A 59 6.14 -10.70 1.83
N GLY A 60 5.14 -11.39 2.38
CA GLY A 60 4.89 -11.41 3.81
C GLY A 60 4.46 -10.04 4.37
N ILE A 61 3.71 -9.25 3.59
CA ILE A 61 3.06 -8.05 4.14
C ILE A 61 1.94 -8.49 5.08
N GLY A 62 1.91 -7.95 6.30
CA GLY A 62 0.85 -8.15 7.27
C GLY A 62 0.01 -6.90 7.44
N LEU A 63 -1.30 -7.02 7.28
CA LEU A 63 -2.28 -5.99 7.67
C LEU A 63 -3.10 -6.47 8.86
N GLN A 64 -3.05 -5.75 9.96
CA GLN A 64 -3.81 -6.06 11.15
C GLN A 64 -4.55 -4.81 11.65
N ASP A 65 -5.87 -4.94 11.86
CA ASP A 65 -6.69 -3.91 12.52
C ASP A 65 -6.58 -2.54 11.82
N ILE A 66 -6.84 -2.53 10.51
CA ILE A 66 -6.76 -1.34 9.63
C ILE A 66 -8.15 -0.75 9.42
N LYS A 67 -8.28 0.56 9.62
CA LYS A 67 -9.52 1.31 9.38
C LYS A 67 -9.25 2.67 8.75
N LEU A 68 -9.33 2.72 7.43
CA LEU A 68 -9.12 3.90 6.61
C LEU A 68 -10.39 4.21 5.80
N THR A 69 -10.81 5.47 5.80
CA THR A 69 -11.99 5.95 5.06
C THR A 69 -11.60 6.99 4.01
N TYR A 70 -12.44 7.22 3.00
CA TYR A 70 -12.27 8.28 2.02
C TYR A 70 -13.47 9.22 2.04
N GLY A 71 -13.40 10.26 2.88
CA GLY A 71 -14.54 11.14 3.17
C GLY A 71 -15.77 10.32 3.62
N ASN A 72 -16.90 10.51 2.94
CA ASN A 72 -18.13 9.75 3.18
C ASN A 72 -18.28 8.52 2.26
N ARG A 73 -17.21 8.12 1.57
CA ARG A 73 -17.18 6.98 0.65
C ARG A 73 -16.23 5.90 1.16
N PRO A 74 -16.40 4.64 0.73
CA PRO A 74 -15.41 3.60 0.95
C PRO A 74 -14.06 4.02 0.37
N ALA A 75 -12.98 3.78 1.13
CA ALA A 75 -11.64 3.78 0.57
C ALA A 75 -11.41 2.48 -0.21
N GLU A 76 -10.28 2.41 -0.92
CA GLU A 76 -9.88 1.26 -1.73
C GLU A 76 -8.41 0.88 -1.47
N SER A 77 -8.08 -0.35 -1.84
CA SER A 77 -6.72 -0.89 -1.82
C SER A 77 -6.29 -1.27 -3.24
N SER A 78 -5.03 -0.97 -3.57
CA SER A 78 -4.38 -1.33 -4.83
C SER A 78 -3.09 -2.10 -4.56
N CYS A 79 -2.93 -3.26 -5.20
CA CYS A 79 -1.77 -4.13 -5.02
C CYS A 79 -1.23 -4.57 -6.38
N LYS A 80 0.08 -4.46 -6.57
CA LYS A 80 0.83 -4.99 -7.69
C LYS A 80 2.04 -5.73 -7.15
N HIS A 81 2.19 -7.00 -7.53
CA HIS A 81 3.31 -7.85 -7.13
C HIS A 81 3.56 -7.87 -5.61
N ALA A 82 2.47 -7.90 -4.84
CA ALA A 82 2.48 -7.86 -3.39
C ALA A 82 1.71 -9.07 -2.85
N ASP A 83 2.30 -9.78 -1.91
CA ASP A 83 1.73 -10.97 -1.28
C ASP A 83 1.82 -10.84 0.25
N GLY A 84 0.77 -11.28 0.93
CA GLY A 84 0.65 -11.07 2.36
C GLY A 84 -0.55 -11.73 3.01
N THR A 85 -0.81 -11.33 4.25
CA THR A 85 -1.92 -11.84 5.05
C THR A 85 -2.62 -10.71 5.78
N THR A 86 -3.89 -10.91 6.07
CA THR A 86 -4.69 -9.98 6.86
C THR A 86 -5.26 -10.64 8.10
N SER A 87 -5.46 -9.85 9.15
CA SER A 87 -6.06 -10.31 10.40
C SER A 87 -6.86 -9.20 11.07
N GLY A 88 -7.87 -9.56 11.86
CA GLY A 88 -8.76 -8.59 12.50
C GLY A 88 -9.66 -7.85 11.49
N PHE A 89 -10.00 -6.59 11.78
CA PHE A 89 -10.76 -5.78 10.83
C PHE A 89 -9.81 -5.11 9.83
N VAL A 90 -10.13 -5.19 8.53
CA VAL A 90 -9.37 -4.52 7.48
C VAL A 90 -10.34 -3.80 6.56
N VAL A 91 -10.41 -2.48 6.74
CA VAL A 91 -11.19 -1.55 5.92
C VAL A 91 -10.22 -0.47 5.42
N PRO A 92 -10.06 -0.27 4.11
CA PRO A 92 -10.76 -0.93 3.00
C PRO A 92 -10.40 -2.43 2.84
N PRO A 93 -11.20 -3.22 2.08
CA PRO A 93 -10.89 -4.63 1.81
C PRO A 93 -9.49 -4.80 1.22
N SER A 94 -8.75 -5.78 1.74
CA SER A 94 -7.40 -6.09 1.28
C SER A 94 -7.35 -6.53 -0.17
N CYS A 95 -6.25 -6.20 -0.84
CA CYS A 95 -5.86 -6.73 -2.15
C CYS A 95 -4.61 -7.64 -2.10
N LEU A 96 -4.07 -7.87 -0.89
CA LEU A 96 -3.09 -8.91 -0.59
C LEU A 96 -3.75 -10.29 -0.60
#